data_AF-A0ABD0J3B1-F1
#
_entry.id   AF-A0ABD0J3B1-F1
#
_cell.length_a   1.000
_cell.length_b   1.000
_cell.length_c   1.000
_cell.angle_alpha   90.00
_cell.angle_beta   90.00
_cell.angle_gamma   90.00
#
_symmetry.space_group_name_H-M   'P 1'
#
loop_
_entity.id
_entity.type
_entity.pdbx_description
1 polymer ?
#
loop_
_entity_poly.entity_id
_entity_poly.type
_entity_poly.pdbx_seq_one_letter_code
_entity_poly.pdbx_strand_id
1 'polypeptide(L)'
;MCGLDFQTELNYIQVEIVVLNLFVYVYVHIAAAKPAAAAAPAKPKPEPLPEVEIGLKEINVAITDSEGKVKASGRWPLLIDEAERVPVFIRHRDFNNLNAIDPNDMQPEKIRLGLLGAMRYNKPFTMNLGESGSLDIIVDRFNEVLPGLLDMVLDKSILQEENFRKLIKDSDGTEYTQIWGLGDQFIVVFVSSNPAPTEETKGRLLVFRVQ
;
A
#
# COMPACT_ATOMS: atom_id res chain seq x y z
N MET A 1 -9.33 -57.96 -70.63
CA MET A 1 -10.31 -56.93 -70.25
C MET A 1 -10.39 -56.98 -68.73
N CYS A 2 -9.48 -56.35 -68.00
CA CYS A 2 -9.34 -54.90 -67.75
C CYS A 2 -10.62 -54.33 -67.12
N GLY A 3 -10.55 -54.06 -65.82
CA GLY A 3 -11.65 -53.54 -65.02
C GLY A 3 -11.39 -53.74 -63.53
N LEU A 4 -10.23 -53.29 -63.03
CA LEU A 4 -10.07 -53.08 -61.59
C LEU A 4 -10.71 -51.72 -61.28
N ASP A 5 -11.69 -51.78 -60.38
CA ASP A 5 -12.64 -50.72 -60.06
C ASP A 5 -11.96 -49.40 -59.65
N PHE A 6 -12.15 -48.38 -60.48
CA PHE A 6 -11.72 -47.00 -60.28
C PHE A 6 -12.26 -46.39 -58.95
N GLN A 7 -13.34 -46.96 -58.40
CA GLN A 7 -13.94 -46.53 -57.14
C GLN A 7 -13.14 -46.96 -55.90
N THR A 8 -12.33 -48.01 -55.98
CA THR A 8 -11.53 -48.46 -54.83
C THR A 8 -10.27 -47.59 -54.64
N GLU A 9 -9.68 -47.10 -55.73
CA GLU A 9 -8.54 -46.16 -55.65
C GLU A 9 -8.94 -44.76 -55.19
N LEU A 10 -10.12 -44.27 -55.58
CA LEU A 10 -10.66 -42.98 -55.11
C LEU A 10 -10.92 -42.96 -53.60
N ASN A 11 -11.36 -44.08 -53.01
CA ASN A 11 -11.56 -44.20 -51.57
C ASN A 11 -10.22 -44.23 -50.81
N TYR A 12 -9.17 -44.82 -51.38
CA TYR A 12 -7.86 -44.83 -50.75
C TYR A 12 -7.22 -43.43 -50.70
N ILE A 13 -7.37 -42.65 -51.80
CA ILE A 13 -6.88 -41.26 -51.88
C ILE A 13 -7.68 -40.35 -50.93
N GLN A 14 -8.98 -40.54 -50.77
CA GLN A 14 -9.77 -39.76 -49.80
C GLN A 14 -9.39 -40.05 -48.34
N VAL A 15 -9.05 -41.30 -47.99
CA VAL A 15 -8.58 -41.63 -46.64
C VAL A 15 -7.21 -41.02 -46.36
N GLU A 16 -6.27 -41.04 -47.32
CA GLU A 16 -4.96 -40.39 -47.15
C GLU A 16 -5.06 -38.86 -47.00
N ILE A 17 -5.96 -38.20 -47.74
CA ILE A 17 -6.17 -36.74 -47.61
C ILE A 17 -6.77 -36.36 -46.25
N VAL A 18 -7.66 -37.19 -45.69
CA VAL A 18 -8.23 -36.97 -44.35
C VAL A 18 -7.17 -37.20 -43.27
N VAL A 19 -6.31 -38.22 -43.41
CA VAL A 19 -5.22 -38.51 -42.46
C VAL A 19 -4.13 -37.43 -42.52
N LEU A 20 -3.76 -36.94 -43.70
CA LEU A 20 -2.83 -35.82 -43.86
C LEU A 20 -3.39 -34.51 -43.29
N ASN A 21 -4.68 -34.22 -43.50
CA ASN A 21 -5.31 -33.04 -42.89
C ASN A 21 -5.44 -33.15 -41.37
N LEU A 22 -5.69 -34.33 -40.82
CA LEU A 22 -5.70 -34.53 -39.36
C LEU A 22 -4.28 -34.35 -38.78
N PHE A 23 -3.25 -34.84 -39.46
CA PHE A 23 -1.86 -34.65 -39.05
C PHE A 23 -1.43 -33.18 -39.09
N VAL A 24 -1.83 -32.42 -40.12
CA VAL A 24 -1.54 -30.98 -40.19
C VAL A 24 -2.30 -30.21 -39.10
N TYR A 25 -3.56 -30.56 -38.81
CA TYR A 25 -4.35 -29.90 -37.76
C TYR A 25 -3.78 -30.16 -36.35
N VAL A 26 -3.28 -31.38 -36.09
CA VAL A 26 -2.63 -31.73 -34.83
C VAL A 26 -1.24 -31.08 -34.72
N TYR A 27 -0.47 -30.95 -35.81
CA TYR A 27 0.85 -30.30 -35.76
C TYR A 27 0.76 -28.77 -35.58
N VAL A 28 -0.24 -28.12 -36.19
CA VAL A 28 -0.48 -26.67 -36.04
C VAL A 28 -0.99 -26.31 -34.64
N HIS A 29 -1.61 -27.25 -33.91
CA HIS A 29 -2.06 -27.01 -32.53
C HIS A 29 -1.07 -27.46 -31.44
N ILE A 30 0.00 -28.20 -31.77
CA ILE A 30 1.05 -28.55 -30.80
C ILE A 30 2.24 -27.58 -30.86
N ALA A 31 2.39 -26.81 -31.95
CA ALA A 31 3.45 -25.82 -32.11
C ALA A 31 3.02 -24.38 -31.72
N ALA A 32 2.45 -24.22 -30.53
CA ALA A 32 2.39 -22.93 -29.85
C ALA A 32 2.52 -23.12 -28.33
N ALA A 33 3.44 -23.99 -27.91
CA ALA A 33 4.01 -23.90 -26.58
C ALA A 33 4.81 -22.60 -26.51
N LYS A 34 4.12 -21.53 -26.11
CA LYS A 34 4.72 -20.31 -25.57
C LYS A 34 5.91 -20.74 -24.72
N PRO A 35 7.14 -20.23 -24.96
CA PRO A 35 8.24 -20.53 -24.06
C PRO A 35 7.73 -20.20 -22.67
N ALA A 36 7.71 -21.23 -21.80
CA ALA A 36 7.40 -21.05 -20.41
C ALA A 36 8.26 -19.88 -19.95
N ALA A 37 7.60 -18.75 -19.69
CA ALA A 37 8.28 -17.57 -19.21
C ALA A 37 9.06 -18.06 -18.00
N ALA A 38 10.39 -18.06 -18.14
CA ALA A 38 11.28 -18.33 -17.03
C ALA A 38 10.71 -17.50 -15.88
N ALA A 39 10.27 -18.20 -14.83
CA ALA A 39 9.72 -17.55 -13.66
C ALA A 39 10.71 -16.44 -13.31
N ALA A 40 10.24 -15.18 -13.44
CA ALA A 40 11.06 -14.04 -13.06
C ALA A 40 11.63 -14.38 -11.68
N PRO A 41 12.94 -14.21 -11.45
CA PRO A 41 13.52 -14.52 -10.16
C PRO A 41 12.64 -13.86 -9.11
N ALA A 42 12.06 -14.68 -8.23
CA ALA A 42 11.21 -14.21 -7.16
C ALA A 42 11.94 -13.03 -6.55
N LYS A 43 11.34 -11.83 -6.62
CA LYS A 43 11.93 -10.62 -6.05
C LYS A 43 12.45 -11.02 -4.67
N PRO A 44 13.73 -10.80 -4.34
CA PRO A 44 14.26 -11.21 -3.05
C PRO A 44 13.30 -10.68 -2.00
N LYS A 45 12.73 -11.60 -1.20
CA LYS A 45 11.86 -11.25 -0.09
C LYS A 45 12.64 -10.20 0.71
N PRO A 46 12.12 -8.97 0.87
CA PRO A 46 12.84 -7.91 1.57
C PRO A 46 13.38 -8.47 2.87
N GLU A 47 14.67 -8.28 3.14
CA GLU A 47 15.24 -8.68 4.43
C GLU A 47 14.33 -8.13 5.53
N PRO A 48 13.90 -8.97 6.49
CA PRO A 48 13.00 -8.53 7.55
C PRO A 48 13.64 -7.34 8.24
N LEU A 49 12.95 -6.21 8.15
CA LEU A 49 13.45 -4.93 8.62
C LEU A 49 13.59 -4.99 10.14
N PRO A 50 14.59 -4.29 10.71
CA PRO A 50 14.80 -4.30 12.15
C PRO A 50 13.56 -3.73 12.84
N GLU A 51 12.85 -4.59 13.57
CA GLU A 51 11.79 -4.18 14.49
C GLU A 51 12.44 -3.67 15.77
N VAL A 52 12.02 -2.50 16.25
CA VAL A 52 12.63 -1.82 17.40
C VAL A 52 11.74 -2.01 18.62
N GLU A 53 12.25 -2.63 19.67
CA GLU A 53 11.54 -2.69 20.95
C GLU A 53 11.73 -1.37 21.71
N ILE A 54 10.63 -0.82 22.23
CA ILE A 54 10.62 0.43 22.99
C ILE A 54 9.69 0.30 24.21
N GLY A 55 10.01 1.00 25.29
CA GLY A 55 9.12 1.13 26.44
C GLY A 55 8.09 2.25 26.27
N LEU A 56 7.08 2.27 27.14
CA LEU A 56 6.01 3.29 27.14
C LEU A 56 6.53 4.76 27.16
N LYS A 57 7.66 5.01 27.84
CA LYS A 57 8.25 6.37 27.92
C LYS A 57 8.88 6.81 26.60
N GLU A 58 9.29 5.87 25.77
CA GLU A 58 9.97 6.10 24.49
C GLU A 58 8.98 6.30 23.34
N ILE A 59 7.67 6.10 23.56
CA ILE A 59 6.62 6.44 22.59
C ILE A 59 6.77 7.90 22.13
N ASN A 60 7.02 8.82 23.06
CA ASN A 60 7.17 10.23 22.71
C ASN A 60 8.38 10.46 21.80
N VAL A 61 9.48 9.74 22.02
CA VAL A 61 10.70 9.80 21.21
C VAL A 61 10.42 9.33 19.79
N ALA A 62 9.64 8.26 19.63
CA ALA A 62 9.23 7.75 18.31
C ALA A 62 8.26 8.71 17.60
N ILE A 63 7.31 9.30 18.32
CA ILE A 63 6.33 10.24 17.76
C ILE A 63 6.96 11.58 17.38
N THR A 64 7.97 12.08 18.10
CA THR A 64 8.63 13.35 17.75
C THR A 64 9.91 13.15 16.94
N ASP A 65 10.27 11.90 16.64
CA ASP A 65 11.55 11.51 16.03
C ASP A 65 12.76 12.20 16.67
N SER A 66 12.80 12.31 18.00
CA SER A 66 13.86 13.07 18.69
C SER A 66 15.25 12.43 18.55
N GLU A 67 15.30 11.13 18.24
CA GLU A 67 16.54 10.39 17.97
C GLU A 67 16.87 10.28 16.47
N GLY A 68 16.01 10.79 15.58
CA GLY A 68 16.22 10.78 14.13
C GLY A 68 16.11 9.39 13.47
N LYS A 69 15.61 8.37 14.18
CA LYS A 69 15.44 7.00 13.65
C LYS A 69 14.43 6.97 12.48
N VAL A 70 13.34 7.72 12.59
CA VAL A 70 12.30 7.79 11.55
C VAL A 70 12.85 8.50 10.32
N LYS A 71 13.48 9.67 10.49
CA LYS A 71 14.16 10.39 9.40
C LYS A 71 15.23 9.55 8.71
N ALA A 72 16.09 8.86 9.48
CA ALA A 72 17.14 8.00 8.95
C ALA A 72 16.58 6.81 8.13
N SER A 73 15.45 6.23 8.55
CA SER A 73 14.81 5.11 7.84
C SER A 73 14.11 5.53 6.54
N GLY A 74 13.76 6.80 6.40
CA GLY A 74 12.93 7.27 5.30
C GLY A 74 11.47 6.77 5.35
N ARG A 75 11.03 6.12 6.42
CA ARG A 75 9.68 5.57 6.58
C ARG A 75 8.99 6.12 7.83
N TRP A 76 7.67 6.10 7.85
CA TRP A 76 6.88 6.51 9.01
C TRP A 76 6.84 5.41 10.07
N PRO A 77 6.78 5.74 11.38
CA PRO A 77 6.68 4.76 12.44
C PRO A 77 5.31 4.04 12.46
N LEU A 78 5.35 2.74 12.73
CA LEU A 78 4.24 1.91 13.16
C LEU A 78 4.48 1.48 14.61
N LEU A 79 3.63 1.91 15.53
CA LEU A 79 3.65 1.49 16.93
C LEU A 79 2.73 0.28 17.11
N ILE A 80 3.30 -0.87 17.41
CA ILE A 80 2.57 -2.09 17.79
C ILE A 80 2.42 -2.08 19.31
N ASP A 81 1.17 -2.03 19.79
CA ASP A 81 0.85 -2.05 21.22
C ASP A 81 -0.38 -2.89 21.48
N GLU A 82 -0.14 -4.16 21.79
CA GLU A 82 -1.18 -5.17 22.09
C GLU A 82 -2.05 -4.79 23.30
N ALA A 83 -1.52 -3.96 24.20
CA ALA A 83 -2.21 -3.53 25.41
C ALA A 83 -3.04 -2.23 25.23
N GLU A 84 -3.09 -1.67 24.01
CA GLU A 84 -3.88 -0.48 23.66
C GLU A 84 -3.62 0.78 24.54
N ARG A 85 -2.41 0.90 25.07
CA ARG A 85 -1.92 2.04 25.86
C ARG A 85 -1.58 3.25 24.98
N VAL A 86 -1.06 3.03 23.77
CA VAL A 86 -0.65 4.08 22.81
C VAL A 86 -1.84 4.94 22.38
N PRO A 87 -3.00 4.39 21.94
CA PRO A 87 -4.17 5.21 21.63
C PRO A 87 -4.68 6.02 22.82
N VAL A 88 -4.61 5.49 24.05
CA VAL A 88 -4.95 6.24 25.28
C VAL A 88 -3.97 7.40 25.48
N PHE A 89 -2.67 7.12 25.37
CA PHE A 89 -1.62 8.12 25.52
C PHE A 89 -1.75 9.26 24.50
N ILE A 90 -1.99 8.93 23.23
CA ILE A 90 -2.13 9.90 22.13
C ILE A 90 -3.36 10.79 22.32
N ARG A 91 -4.49 10.26 22.81
CA ARG A 91 -5.71 11.05 23.06
C ARG A 91 -5.53 12.19 24.06
N HIS A 92 -4.58 12.07 24.96
CA HIS A 92 -4.23 13.11 25.92
C HIS A 92 -3.18 14.10 25.38
N ARG A 93 -2.80 13.99 24.11
CA ARG A 93 -1.90 14.90 23.41
C ARG A 93 -2.66 15.75 22.40
N ASP A 94 -2.12 16.93 22.14
CA ASP A 94 -2.61 17.85 21.12
C ASP A 94 -2.11 17.44 19.73
N PHE A 95 -2.48 16.22 19.31
CA PHE A 95 -2.17 15.63 18.00
C PHE A 95 -3.44 15.40 17.21
N ASN A 96 -3.35 15.49 15.88
CA ASN A 96 -4.45 15.07 15.02
C ASN A 96 -4.48 13.54 15.01
N ASN A 97 -5.50 12.95 15.61
CA ASN A 97 -5.63 11.51 15.78
C ASN A 97 -6.94 11.03 15.17
N LEU A 98 -6.85 10.03 14.31
CA LEU A 98 -8.00 9.39 13.67
C LEU A 98 -7.94 7.88 13.91
N ASN A 99 -9.11 7.28 14.10
CA ASN A 99 -9.25 5.83 14.22
C ASN A 99 -9.85 5.24 12.93
N ALA A 100 -9.13 4.32 12.29
CA ALA A 100 -9.58 3.65 11.07
C ALA A 100 -10.84 2.80 11.25
N ILE A 101 -11.11 2.37 12.49
CA ILE A 101 -12.33 1.60 12.84
C ILE A 101 -13.55 2.52 13.02
N ASP A 102 -13.36 3.78 13.40
CA ASP A 102 -14.46 4.72 13.63
C ASP A 102 -14.89 5.37 12.29
N PRO A 103 -16.11 5.10 11.78
CA PRO A 103 -16.58 5.70 10.54
C PRO A 103 -16.68 7.23 10.60
N ASN A 104 -16.86 7.80 11.80
CA ASN A 104 -16.89 9.25 11.96
C ASN A 104 -15.51 9.85 11.72
N ASP A 105 -14.43 9.16 12.08
CA ASP A 105 -13.06 9.60 11.87
C ASP A 105 -12.60 9.36 10.43
N MET A 106 -13.15 8.35 9.77
CA MET A 106 -12.90 8.03 8.37
C MET A 106 -13.72 8.84 7.38
N GLN A 107 -14.40 9.89 7.83
CA GLN A 107 -15.02 10.85 6.92
C GLN A 107 -13.93 11.57 6.10
N PRO A 108 -14.07 11.69 4.76
CA PRO A 108 -13.04 12.30 3.91
C PRO A 108 -12.60 13.69 4.38
N GLU A 109 -13.56 14.49 4.84
CA GLU A 109 -13.26 15.85 5.31
C GLU A 109 -12.42 15.87 6.59
N LYS A 110 -12.64 14.92 7.51
CA LYS A 110 -11.81 14.80 8.72
C LYS A 110 -10.39 14.34 8.40
N ILE A 111 -10.24 13.39 7.48
CA ILE A 111 -8.92 12.95 7.00
C ILE A 111 -8.17 14.13 6.37
N ARG A 112 -8.84 14.85 5.46
CA ARG A 112 -8.29 16.03 4.79
C ARG A 112 -7.83 17.09 5.78
N LEU A 113 -8.71 17.53 6.68
CA LEU A 113 -8.40 18.57 7.67
C LEU A 113 -7.34 18.12 8.69
N GLY A 114 -7.38 16.85 9.10
CA GLY A 114 -6.38 16.27 10.02
C GLY A 114 -4.98 16.30 9.42
N LEU A 115 -4.83 15.91 8.16
CA LEU A 115 -3.56 15.98 7.43
C LEU A 115 -3.13 17.44 7.19
N LEU A 116 -4.05 18.28 6.70
CA LEU A 116 -3.79 19.69 6.40
C LEU A 116 -3.31 20.46 7.64
N GLY A 117 -4.02 20.31 8.75
CA GLY A 117 -3.66 20.92 10.03
C GLY A 117 -2.34 20.36 10.59
N ALA A 118 -2.13 19.05 10.51
CA ALA A 118 -0.92 18.43 11.03
C ALA A 118 0.33 18.92 10.27
N MET A 119 0.26 18.97 8.94
CA MET A 119 1.34 19.50 8.10
C MET A 119 1.57 21.00 8.33
N ARG A 120 0.52 21.81 8.41
CA ARG A 120 0.63 23.26 8.59
C ARG A 120 1.23 23.66 9.94
N TYR A 121 0.92 22.92 10.99
CA TYR A 121 1.37 23.21 12.36
C TYR A 121 2.55 22.32 12.79
N ASN A 122 3.11 21.51 11.89
CA ASN A 122 4.20 20.60 12.20
C ASN A 122 3.89 19.69 13.41
N LYS A 123 2.62 19.27 13.51
CA LYS A 123 2.15 18.35 14.55
C LYS A 123 2.13 16.91 14.01
N PRO A 124 2.35 15.91 14.87
CA PRO A 124 2.11 14.52 14.50
C PRO A 124 0.67 14.30 14.03
N PHE A 125 0.52 13.61 12.92
CA PHE A 125 -0.73 13.00 12.50
C PHE A 125 -0.69 11.53 12.87
N THR A 126 -1.71 11.05 13.57
CA THR A 126 -1.75 9.68 14.07
C THR A 126 -2.96 8.94 13.50
N MET A 127 -2.73 7.70 13.05
CA MET A 127 -3.73 6.85 12.45
C MET A 127 -3.74 5.50 13.16
N ASN A 128 -4.82 5.20 13.88
CA ASN A 128 -4.99 3.91 14.52
C ASN A 128 -5.62 2.89 13.55
N LEU A 129 -4.88 1.85 13.19
CA LEU A 129 -5.30 0.74 12.33
C LEU A 129 -6.02 -0.38 13.11
N GLY A 130 -6.05 -0.28 14.45
CA GLY A 130 -6.62 -1.26 15.36
C GLY A 130 -6.05 -2.66 15.18
N GLU A 131 -6.90 -3.67 15.29
CA GLU A 131 -6.53 -5.09 15.19
C GLU A 131 -6.20 -5.55 13.77
N SER A 132 -6.54 -4.78 12.74
CA SER A 132 -6.21 -5.16 11.36
C SER A 132 -4.71 -5.11 11.10
N GLY A 133 -4.04 -4.05 11.60
CA GLY A 133 -2.64 -3.76 11.30
C GLY A 133 -2.32 -3.59 9.81
N SER A 134 -3.33 -3.47 8.93
CA SER A 134 -3.15 -3.32 7.49
C SER A 134 -3.39 -1.88 7.05
N LEU A 135 -2.59 -1.38 6.12
CA LEU A 135 -2.85 -0.09 5.46
C LEU A 135 -4.06 -0.15 4.51
N ASP A 136 -4.40 -1.33 4.01
CA ASP A 136 -5.49 -1.51 3.03
C ASP A 136 -6.84 -0.97 3.53
N ILE A 137 -7.09 -1.04 4.84
CA ILE A 137 -8.38 -0.66 5.41
C ILE A 137 -8.67 0.85 5.30
N ILE A 138 -7.63 1.67 5.07
CA ILE A 138 -7.77 3.12 4.93
C ILE A 138 -7.58 3.62 3.49
N VAL A 139 -7.17 2.76 2.55
CA VAL A 139 -6.84 3.16 1.17
C VAL A 139 -8.04 3.85 0.50
N ASP A 140 -9.21 3.21 0.52
CA ASP A 140 -10.41 3.74 -0.13
C ASP A 140 -10.82 5.09 0.46
N ARG A 141 -10.74 5.24 1.79
CA ARG A 141 -11.09 6.48 2.50
C ARG A 141 -10.13 7.62 2.19
N PHE A 142 -8.84 7.31 2.03
CA PHE A 142 -7.86 8.29 1.58
C PHE A 142 -8.08 8.68 0.11
N ASN A 143 -8.45 7.72 -0.74
CA ASN A 143 -8.76 7.97 -2.15
C ASN A 143 -10.01 8.83 -2.37
N GLU A 144 -10.98 8.79 -1.45
CA GLU A 144 -12.14 9.70 -1.46
C GLU A 144 -11.74 11.17 -1.24
N VAL A 145 -10.60 11.44 -0.59
CA VAL A 145 -10.06 12.80 -0.42
C VAL A 145 -9.30 13.24 -1.66
N LEU A 146 -8.31 12.44 -2.06
CA LEU A 146 -7.49 12.66 -3.24
C LEU A 146 -7.00 11.29 -3.72
N PRO A 147 -7.19 10.91 -5.00
CA PRO A 147 -6.70 9.63 -5.50
C PRO A 147 -5.19 9.47 -5.29
N GLY A 148 -4.78 8.36 -4.68
CA GLY A 148 -3.38 8.07 -4.32
C GLY A 148 -2.87 8.80 -3.07
N LEU A 149 -3.75 9.44 -2.27
CA LEU A 149 -3.32 10.23 -1.12
C LEU A 149 -2.49 9.43 -0.10
N LEU A 150 -2.88 8.19 0.19
CA LEU A 150 -2.13 7.38 1.14
C LEU A 150 -0.69 7.12 0.67
N ASP A 151 -0.51 6.88 -0.64
CA ASP A 151 0.82 6.70 -1.21
C ASP A 151 1.64 7.99 -1.14
N MET A 152 1.02 9.15 -1.45
CA MET A 152 1.66 10.46 -1.30
C MET A 152 2.07 10.76 0.14
N VAL A 153 1.29 10.29 1.11
CA VAL A 153 1.61 10.41 2.53
C VAL A 153 2.81 9.51 2.85
N LEU A 154 2.79 8.25 2.44
CA LEU A 154 3.81 7.25 2.77
C LEU A 154 5.16 7.54 2.11
N ASP A 155 5.17 8.05 0.88
CA ASP A 155 6.40 8.45 0.16
C ASP A 155 6.85 9.89 0.47
N LYS A 156 6.09 10.60 1.31
CA LYS A 156 6.30 12.00 1.73
C LYS A 156 6.16 13.04 0.61
N SER A 157 5.72 12.67 -0.59
CA SER A 157 5.47 13.61 -1.69
C SER A 157 4.33 14.58 -1.37
N ILE A 158 3.45 14.25 -0.42
CA ILE A 158 2.41 15.18 0.07
C ILE A 158 2.98 16.47 0.68
N LEU A 159 4.24 16.46 1.12
CA LEU A 159 4.95 17.62 1.67
C LEU A 159 5.45 18.59 0.59
N GLN A 160 5.34 18.22 -0.69
CA GLN A 160 5.59 19.15 -1.78
C GLN A 160 4.45 20.16 -1.84
N GLU A 161 4.78 21.43 -2.02
CA GLU A 161 3.81 22.53 -2.01
C GLU A 161 2.66 22.29 -3.00
N GLU A 162 2.97 21.78 -4.21
CA GLU A 162 1.96 21.45 -5.22
C GLU A 162 0.94 20.41 -4.72
N ASN A 163 1.40 19.35 -4.04
CA ASN A 163 0.52 18.30 -3.53
C ASN A 163 -0.24 18.74 -2.28
N PHE A 164 0.40 19.49 -1.39
CA PHE A 164 -0.28 20.10 -0.25
C PHE A 164 -1.43 21.00 -0.68
N ARG A 165 -1.22 21.84 -1.72
CA ARG A 165 -2.25 22.75 -2.24
C ARG A 165 -3.47 22.01 -2.79
N LYS A 166 -3.32 20.76 -3.26
CA LYS A 166 -4.46 19.93 -3.72
C LYS A 166 -5.44 19.59 -2.59
N LEU A 167 -5.03 19.70 -1.33
CA LEU A 167 -5.90 19.46 -0.17
C LEU A 167 -6.65 20.70 0.30
N ILE A 168 -6.27 21.89 -0.16
CA ILE A 168 -6.88 23.16 0.26
C ILE A 168 -8.15 23.39 -0.55
N LYS A 169 -9.23 23.75 0.14
CA LYS A 169 -10.52 24.17 -0.44
C LYS A 169 -10.70 25.67 -0.30
N ASP A 170 -11.51 26.26 -1.17
CA ASP A 170 -11.85 27.70 -1.10
C ASP A 170 -12.60 28.08 0.19
N SER A 171 -13.26 27.12 0.82
CA SER A 171 -13.94 27.29 2.12
C SER A 171 -12.98 27.27 3.31
N ASP A 172 -11.72 26.88 3.12
CA ASP A 172 -10.73 26.85 4.20
C ASP A 172 -10.24 28.26 4.52
N GLY A 173 -9.73 28.43 5.75
CA GLY A 173 -9.18 29.70 6.18
C GLY A 173 -7.91 30.10 5.41
N THR A 174 -7.69 31.42 5.29
CA THR A 174 -6.52 31.98 4.58
C THR A 174 -5.18 31.53 5.15
N GLU A 175 -5.14 31.04 6.39
CA GLU A 175 -3.97 30.49 7.07
C GLU A 175 -3.32 29.30 6.34
N TYR A 176 -4.08 28.58 5.50
CA TYR A 176 -3.56 27.48 4.68
C TYR A 176 -2.93 27.95 3.36
N THR A 177 -3.17 29.21 2.95
CA THR A 177 -2.59 29.76 1.72
C THR A 177 -1.12 30.18 1.90
N GLN A 178 -0.72 30.48 3.13
CA GLN A 178 0.64 30.84 3.52
C GLN A 178 1.39 29.62 4.06
N ILE A 179 2.24 29.04 3.22
CA ILE A 179 2.95 27.80 3.48
C ILE A 179 4.39 28.15 3.88
N TRP A 180 4.69 28.07 5.18
CA TRP A 180 6.03 28.27 5.72
C TRP A 180 6.46 27.03 6.51
N GLY A 181 7.66 26.49 6.25
CA GLY A 181 8.20 25.35 6.99
C GLY A 181 7.37 24.07 6.88
N LEU A 182 6.75 23.84 5.71
CA LEU A 182 5.95 22.65 5.44
C LEU A 182 6.83 21.40 5.52
N GLY A 183 6.56 20.54 6.50
CA GLY A 183 7.18 19.22 6.57
C GLY A 183 8.45 19.11 7.42
N ASP A 184 8.96 20.19 8.02
CA ASP A 184 10.23 20.17 8.78
C ASP A 184 10.21 19.21 9.98
N GLN A 185 9.07 19.15 10.68
CA GLN A 185 8.84 18.27 11.84
C GLN A 185 7.56 17.44 11.71
N PHE A 186 6.90 17.50 10.56
CA PHE A 186 5.72 16.67 10.30
C PHE A 186 6.09 15.20 10.30
N ILE A 187 5.25 14.41 10.95
CA ILE A 187 5.39 12.97 11.05
C ILE A 187 4.01 12.33 11.08
N VAL A 188 3.90 11.21 10.36
CA VAL A 188 2.73 10.34 10.43
C VAL A 188 3.08 9.16 11.30
N VAL A 189 2.22 8.84 12.28
CA VAL A 189 2.41 7.71 13.19
C VAL A 189 1.24 6.76 13.02
N PHE A 190 1.52 5.54 12.61
CA PHE A 190 0.54 4.47 12.59
C PHE A 190 0.56 3.73 13.93
N VAL A 191 -0.61 3.29 14.38
CA VAL A 191 -0.75 2.51 15.62
C VAL A 191 -1.56 1.26 15.32
N SER A 192 -1.20 0.13 15.90
CA SER A 192 -1.97 -1.11 15.78
C SER A 192 -1.86 -1.93 17.06
N SER A 193 -2.94 -2.61 17.43
CA SER A 193 -2.94 -3.63 18.48
C SER A 193 -2.61 -5.03 17.95
N ASN A 194 -2.44 -5.19 16.64
CA ASN A 194 -2.08 -6.46 16.02
C ASN A 194 -0.58 -6.76 16.21
N PRO A 195 -0.18 -7.84 16.91
CA PRO A 195 1.21 -8.21 17.08
C PRO A 195 1.93 -8.57 15.77
N ALA A 196 1.18 -8.95 14.75
CA ALA A 196 1.70 -9.40 13.46
C ALA A 196 1.04 -8.62 12.31
N PRO A 197 1.43 -7.34 12.08
CA PRO A 197 0.96 -6.59 10.93
C PRO A 197 1.39 -7.25 9.62
N THR A 198 0.67 -6.95 8.55
CA THR A 198 0.90 -7.55 7.23
C THR A 198 2.31 -7.25 6.72
N GLU A 199 2.87 -8.15 5.90
CA GLU A 199 4.19 -7.95 5.30
C GLU A 199 4.26 -6.68 4.44
N GLU A 200 3.13 -6.30 3.82
CA GLU A 200 3.02 -5.03 3.11
C GLU A 200 3.21 -3.84 4.05
N THR A 201 2.46 -3.79 5.15
CA THR A 201 2.59 -2.72 6.15
C THR A 201 4.03 -2.64 6.67
N LYS A 202 4.64 -3.78 7.02
CA LYS A 202 6.03 -3.85 7.48
C LYS A 202 7.04 -3.40 6.42
N GLY A 203 6.77 -3.66 5.14
CA GLY A 203 7.62 -3.20 4.04
C GLY A 203 7.60 -1.68 3.84
N ARG A 204 6.52 -1.01 4.27
CA ARG A 204 6.29 0.43 4.05
C ARG A 204 6.55 1.29 5.29
N LEU A 205 6.46 0.72 6.48
CA LEU A 205 6.60 1.42 7.76
C LEU A 205 7.82 0.94 8.56
N LEU A 206 8.28 1.76 9.50
CA LEU A 206 9.29 1.38 10.50
C LEU A 206 8.58 0.86 11.75
N VAL A 207 8.80 -0.41 12.10
CA VAL A 207 8.07 -1.06 13.18
C VAL A 207 8.73 -0.81 14.54
N PHE A 208 7.94 -0.32 15.49
CA PHE A 208 8.28 -0.21 16.89
C PHE A 208 7.32 -1.06 17.72
N ARG A 209 7.85 -1.94 18.57
CA ARG A 209 7.06 -2.78 19.50
C ARG A 209 7.07 -2.16 20.88
N VAL A 210 5.89 -1.83 21.40
CA VAL A 210 5.73 -1.22 22.71
C VAL A 210 5.56 -2.31 23.77
N GLN A 211 6.49 -2.38 24.72
CA GLN A 211 6.44 -3.29 25.87
C GLN A 211 5.85 -2.63 27.11
#